data_AF-A0A7S2J8M3-F1
#
_entry.id   AF-A0A7S2J8M3-F1
#
_cell.length_a   1.000
_cell.length_b   1.000
_cell.length_c   1.000
_cell.angle_alpha   90.00
_cell.angle_beta   90.00
_cell.angle_gamma   90.00
#
_symmetry.space_group_name_H-M   'P 1'
#
loop_
_entity.id
_entity.type
_entity.pdbx_description
1 polymer ?
#
loop_
_entity_poly.entity_id
_entity_poly.type
_entity_poly.pdbx_seq_one_letter_code
_entity_poly.pdbx_strand_id
1 'polypeptide(L)'
;GGGGGGSALIEEPRVYMGGLSDESGASAPLAMAIKQLGLPSLDEVMQIEEYVHGTLWAGERGERDHYLQYRDYSVRSSMLYWSSEIDNQPTGRAAVVAPSLYAHCHKCWATCSKKKDCCYWMHCWSYEHSLETWRAYNYPHVVAIYWALYRLGRHFNPPLTKREGWRFYLEQAGRTSIAMYRFGGRGTAQWGLMVGSIFPLVLMDLRREGMMDLAIELETIKKKRMAKWMSMEFPYGSEFPWDSTGHEEIHSWLMMDKNLIAANKTVQAVLAYSSLLPHWAYCGSARRYWDFTINGKTQWGNEREFHHYGSTLNAVPILDSYKAFPYNHHLLLLGTCALLGHLSNIHPSGAYSMAWHGDPSLLRRDAYSGDYGPGLYGYWRSAASYITCMPPHGWSCMLCDLEVSEGEGSLEGRREGRREEQREEQECDQHATLLVTPRDAFSRRAYLSPLGMMVIVEGAKIAQLTLHPSSLSATLMLEKHLNAPSAEATIFLDVMRLEPPPPLPLSGYRLTSSMAIRKAEIQGGGGEIQGGGGGEFIVTLAREGQTRVQLEPIASGLSR
;
A
#
# COMPACT_ATOMS: atom_id res chain seq x y z
N GLY A 1 19.57 26.09 14.00
CA GLY A 1 18.66 24.94 13.99
C GLY A 1 17.22 25.39 13.90
N GLY A 2 16.80 25.88 12.73
CA GLY A 2 15.40 26.11 12.41
C GLY A 2 14.94 24.96 11.52
N GLY A 3 13.93 24.21 11.96
CA GLY A 3 13.31 23.18 11.13
C GLY A 3 12.68 23.87 9.92
N GLY A 4 13.28 23.70 8.74
CA GLY A 4 12.68 24.15 7.49
C GLY A 4 11.36 23.40 7.32
N GLY A 5 10.23 24.11 7.48
CA GLY A 5 8.94 23.59 7.07
C GLY A 5 9.00 23.28 5.58
N GLY A 6 8.52 22.10 5.19
CA GLY A 6 8.36 21.76 3.77
C GLY A 6 7.41 22.76 3.11
N SER A 7 7.67 23.10 1.85
CA SER A 7 6.81 23.96 1.03
C SER A 7 6.39 23.24 -0.24
N ALA A 8 5.26 23.65 -0.82
CA ALA A 8 4.86 23.16 -2.14
C ALA A 8 5.95 23.46 -3.18
N LEU A 9 6.13 22.53 -4.12
CA LEU A 9 7.13 22.64 -5.17
C LEU A 9 6.58 23.46 -6.35
N ILE A 10 6.75 24.78 -6.30
CA ILE A 10 6.16 25.72 -7.27
C ILE A 10 7.13 26.27 -8.32
N GLU A 11 8.44 26.10 -8.14
CA GLU A 11 9.47 26.63 -9.05
C GLU A 11 10.18 25.55 -9.89
N GLU A 12 9.66 24.32 -9.89
CA GLU A 12 10.30 23.19 -10.56
C GLU A 12 9.96 23.12 -12.05
N PRO A 13 10.96 23.11 -12.96
CA PRO A 13 10.73 23.02 -14.41
C PRO A 13 10.14 21.69 -14.88
N ARG A 14 10.30 20.60 -14.13
CA ARG A 14 9.60 19.33 -14.35
C ARG A 14 8.12 19.47 -13.98
N VAL A 15 7.35 20.03 -14.91
CA VAL A 15 6.02 20.58 -14.65
C VAL A 15 5.00 19.55 -14.14
N TYR A 16 5.19 18.25 -14.42
CA TYR A 16 4.34 17.20 -13.86
C TYR A 16 4.38 17.14 -12.32
N MET A 17 5.50 17.50 -11.69
CA MET A 17 5.63 17.51 -10.22
C MET A 17 4.69 18.51 -9.58
N GLY A 18 4.76 19.78 -10.01
CA GLY A 18 3.81 20.82 -9.59
C GLY A 18 2.42 20.64 -10.20
N GLY A 19 2.34 19.87 -11.29
CA GLY A 19 1.15 19.54 -12.04
C GLY A 19 0.34 18.36 -11.48
N LEU A 20 0.71 17.82 -10.32
CA LEU A 20 -0.04 16.79 -9.58
C LEU A 20 -0.25 15.48 -10.34
N SER A 21 0.57 15.20 -11.35
CA SER A 21 0.52 13.99 -12.15
C SER A 21 1.90 13.35 -12.21
N ASP A 22 1.98 12.21 -12.89
CA ASP A 22 3.17 11.36 -12.85
C ASP A 22 3.46 10.86 -11.41
N GLU A 23 4.46 10.01 -11.20
CA GLU A 23 4.68 9.39 -9.89
C GLU A 23 5.09 10.37 -8.79
N SER A 24 5.75 11.48 -9.17
CA SER A 24 6.19 12.50 -8.22
C SER A 24 5.11 13.54 -7.92
N GLY A 25 4.34 13.99 -8.93
CA GLY A 25 3.25 14.93 -8.69
C GLY A 25 2.06 14.27 -7.99
N ALA A 26 1.72 13.04 -8.34
CA ALA A 26 0.63 12.29 -7.70
C ALA A 26 1.02 11.72 -6.32
N SER A 27 2.30 11.79 -5.96
CA SER A 27 2.88 11.23 -4.73
C SER A 27 2.20 11.73 -3.46
N ALA A 28 2.06 13.05 -3.31
CA ALA A 28 1.48 13.66 -2.11
C ALA A 28 0.00 13.28 -1.90
N PRO A 29 -0.91 13.47 -2.88
CA PRO A 29 -2.31 13.08 -2.70
C PRO A 29 -2.47 11.56 -2.52
N LEU A 30 -1.65 10.73 -3.18
CA LEU A 30 -1.63 9.29 -2.96
C LEU A 30 -1.23 8.95 -1.52
N ALA A 31 -0.11 9.50 -1.04
CA ALA A 31 0.38 9.25 0.32
C ALA A 31 -0.65 9.66 1.37
N MET A 32 -1.25 10.84 1.19
CA MET A 32 -2.29 11.36 2.09
C MET A 32 -3.51 10.45 2.13
N ALA A 33 -3.99 9.96 0.98
CA ALA A 33 -5.13 9.06 0.91
C ALA A 33 -4.83 7.68 1.53
N ILE A 34 -3.68 7.10 1.22
CA ILE A 34 -3.30 5.78 1.75
C ILE A 34 -3.04 5.82 3.25
N LYS A 35 -2.46 6.90 3.78
CA LYS A 35 -2.29 7.09 5.24
C LYS A 35 -3.63 6.90 5.97
N GLN A 36 -4.74 7.39 5.42
CA GLN A 36 -6.05 7.32 6.08
C GLN A 36 -6.52 5.87 6.29
N LEU A 37 -6.06 4.94 5.47
CA LEU A 37 -6.34 3.51 5.62
C LEU A 37 -5.58 2.86 6.78
N GLY A 38 -4.86 3.63 7.60
CA GLY A 38 -4.17 3.15 8.77
C GLY A 38 -4.24 4.09 9.95
N LEU A 39 -4.05 5.38 9.69
CA LEU A 39 -4.09 6.46 10.67
C LEU A 39 -5.10 7.52 10.21
N PRO A 40 -6.40 7.20 10.19
CA PRO A 40 -7.44 8.11 9.72
C PRO A 40 -7.55 9.36 10.59
N SER A 41 -7.80 10.50 9.93
CA SER A 41 -8.13 11.79 10.53
C SER A 41 -9.29 12.41 9.77
N LEU A 42 -10.37 12.79 10.47
CA LEU A 42 -11.55 13.36 9.81
C LEU A 42 -11.20 14.60 8.97
N ASP A 43 -10.37 15.50 9.52
CA ASP A 43 -9.98 16.73 8.84
C ASP A 43 -9.15 16.47 7.57
N GLU A 44 -8.31 15.43 7.58
CA GLU A 44 -7.50 15.07 6.41
C GLU A 44 -8.35 14.37 5.34
N VAL A 45 -9.32 13.54 5.74
CA VAL A 45 -10.29 12.95 4.82
C VAL A 45 -11.07 14.04 4.09
N MET A 46 -11.51 15.09 4.82
CA MET A 46 -12.19 16.24 4.20
C MET A 46 -11.31 16.98 3.18
N GLN A 47 -10.01 17.12 3.43
CA GLN A 47 -9.07 17.72 2.47
C GLN A 47 -8.89 16.85 1.22
N ILE A 48 -8.87 15.52 1.38
CA ILE A 48 -8.81 14.60 0.23
C ILE A 48 -10.10 14.68 -0.58
N GLU A 49 -11.27 14.75 0.06
CA GLU A 49 -12.53 15.00 -0.65
C GLU A 49 -12.51 16.36 -1.37
N GLU A 50 -12.00 17.41 -0.74
CA GLU A 50 -11.83 18.71 -1.39
C GLU A 50 -10.90 18.63 -2.61
N TYR A 51 -9.77 17.93 -2.51
CA TYR A 51 -8.89 17.66 -3.66
C TYR A 51 -9.62 16.91 -4.77
N VAL A 52 -10.41 15.89 -4.42
CA VAL A 52 -11.19 15.13 -5.41
C VAL A 52 -12.12 16.04 -6.19
N HIS A 53 -12.89 16.88 -5.50
CA HIS A 53 -13.94 17.69 -6.13
C HIS A 53 -13.45 19.03 -6.69
N GLY A 54 -12.32 19.53 -6.22
CA GLY A 54 -11.76 20.84 -6.62
C GLY A 54 -10.58 20.76 -7.58
N THR A 55 -9.99 19.57 -7.80
CA THR A 55 -8.77 19.45 -8.62
C THR A 55 -8.71 18.16 -9.42
N LEU A 56 -9.11 17.03 -8.83
CA LEU A 56 -8.99 15.73 -9.51
C LEU A 56 -10.11 15.52 -10.53
N TRP A 57 -11.37 15.54 -10.11
CA TRP A 57 -12.49 15.03 -10.89
C TRP A 57 -13.30 16.13 -11.56
N ALA A 58 -13.40 16.09 -12.89
CA ALA A 58 -14.20 17.05 -13.65
C ALA A 58 -15.71 17.00 -13.37
N GLY A 59 -16.25 15.85 -12.98
CA GLY A 59 -17.70 15.65 -12.94
C GLY A 59 -18.33 15.80 -14.33
N GLU A 60 -19.66 15.90 -14.35
CA GLU A 60 -20.43 15.94 -15.61
C GLU A 60 -20.27 17.26 -16.38
N ARG A 61 -19.91 18.35 -15.69
CA ARG A 61 -19.84 19.71 -16.24
C ARG A 61 -18.42 20.29 -16.28
N GLY A 62 -17.40 19.53 -15.86
CA GLY A 62 -16.06 20.07 -15.70
C GLY A 62 -15.38 20.39 -17.02
N GLU A 63 -14.81 21.58 -17.09
CA GLU A 63 -13.95 22.02 -18.18
C GLU A 63 -12.64 21.22 -18.18
N ARG A 64 -12.21 20.81 -19.36
CA ARG A 64 -11.03 19.93 -19.54
C ARG A 64 -9.74 20.55 -18.99
N ASP A 65 -9.72 21.86 -18.83
CA ASP A 65 -8.53 22.63 -18.51
C ASP A 65 -8.33 22.74 -16.99
N HIS A 66 -9.41 22.53 -16.22
CA HIS A 66 -9.47 22.78 -14.78
C HIS A 66 -9.19 21.55 -13.92
N TYR A 67 -9.30 20.34 -14.47
CA TYR A 67 -9.23 19.09 -13.71
C TYR A 67 -8.16 18.14 -14.22
N LEU A 68 -7.58 17.36 -13.31
CA LEU A 68 -6.56 16.37 -13.62
C LEU A 68 -7.15 15.14 -14.33
N GLN A 69 -8.39 14.80 -14.00
CA GLN A 69 -9.14 13.69 -14.58
C GLN A 69 -10.38 14.21 -15.33
N TYR A 70 -10.50 13.80 -16.59
CA TYR A 70 -11.62 14.18 -17.45
C TYR A 70 -12.87 13.33 -17.18
N ARG A 71 -14.01 13.78 -17.69
CA ARG A 71 -15.32 13.09 -17.58
C ARG A 71 -15.33 11.65 -18.11
N ASP A 72 -14.40 11.30 -19.00
CA ASP A 72 -14.22 9.95 -19.54
C ASP A 72 -13.22 9.10 -18.71
N TYR A 73 -12.87 9.58 -17.51
CA TYR A 73 -11.96 8.98 -16.53
C TYR A 73 -10.49 8.94 -16.95
N SER A 74 -10.14 9.52 -18.11
CA SER A 74 -8.74 9.66 -18.52
C SER A 74 -8.02 10.68 -17.63
N VAL A 75 -6.76 10.38 -17.29
CA VAL A 75 -5.92 11.19 -16.40
C VAL A 75 -4.86 11.88 -17.23
N ARG A 76 -4.77 13.22 -17.12
CA ARG A 76 -3.87 14.02 -17.95
C ARG A 76 -2.44 14.07 -17.42
N SER A 77 -1.48 14.40 -18.28
CA SER A 77 -0.04 14.40 -17.98
C SER A 77 0.37 15.48 -16.98
N SER A 78 -0.29 16.63 -16.91
CA SER A 78 0.05 17.67 -15.94
C SER A 78 -1.06 18.72 -15.81
N MET A 79 -1.26 19.24 -14.60
CA MET A 79 -2.04 20.46 -14.38
C MET A 79 -1.30 21.74 -14.76
N LEU A 80 0.04 21.69 -14.76
CA LEU A 80 0.91 22.82 -15.03
C LEU A 80 1.50 22.72 -16.43
N TYR A 81 1.48 23.81 -17.18
CA TYR A 81 1.99 23.87 -18.56
C TYR A 81 2.57 25.25 -18.87
N TRP A 82 3.32 25.32 -19.97
CA TRP A 82 3.82 26.55 -20.55
C TRP A 82 3.07 26.88 -21.84
N SER A 83 2.77 28.17 -22.04
CA SER A 83 2.05 28.66 -23.22
C SER A 83 2.63 29.98 -23.71
N SER A 84 2.28 30.36 -24.94
CA SER A 84 2.75 31.63 -25.51
C SER A 84 2.16 32.86 -24.81
N GLU A 85 0.96 32.74 -24.24
CA GLU A 85 0.32 33.79 -23.45
C GLU A 85 1.11 34.08 -22.16
N ILE A 86 1.62 33.02 -21.52
CA ILE A 86 2.50 33.15 -20.35
C ILE A 86 3.84 33.75 -20.78
N ASP A 87 4.43 33.24 -21.85
CA ASP A 87 5.74 33.67 -22.36
C ASP A 87 5.76 35.16 -22.73
N ASN A 88 4.70 35.67 -23.36
CA ASN A 88 4.58 37.06 -23.78
C ASN A 88 4.22 38.05 -22.65
N GLN A 89 4.13 37.59 -21.39
CA GLN A 89 3.83 38.43 -20.22
C GLN A 89 5.00 38.45 -19.21
N PRO A 90 6.09 39.19 -19.49
CA PRO A 90 7.27 39.24 -18.62
C PRO A 90 7.02 39.87 -17.24
N THR A 91 5.91 40.60 -17.09
CA THR A 91 5.44 41.14 -15.80
C THR A 91 4.15 40.47 -15.32
N GLY A 92 3.80 39.32 -15.90
CA GLY A 92 2.59 38.56 -15.58
C GLY A 92 2.70 37.76 -14.28
N ARG A 93 1.59 37.13 -13.87
CA ARG A 93 1.50 36.39 -12.59
C ARG A 93 2.55 35.28 -12.47
N ALA A 94 2.84 34.56 -13.55
CA ALA A 94 3.84 33.48 -13.53
C ALA A 94 5.24 34.00 -13.19
N ALA A 95 5.65 35.14 -13.76
CA ALA A 95 6.94 35.78 -13.48
C ALA A 95 7.06 36.28 -12.03
N VAL A 96 5.94 36.60 -11.39
CA VAL A 96 5.89 37.06 -9.99
C VAL A 96 5.87 35.90 -8.99
N VAL A 97 5.06 34.87 -9.25
CA VAL A 97 4.82 33.78 -8.30
C VAL A 97 5.88 32.67 -8.40
N ALA A 98 6.46 32.46 -9.57
CA ALA A 98 7.49 31.44 -9.81
C ALA A 98 8.61 31.99 -10.72
N PRO A 99 9.34 33.04 -10.30
CA PRO A 99 10.34 33.72 -11.13
C PRO A 99 11.42 32.78 -11.68
N SER A 100 11.91 31.81 -10.91
CA SER A 100 12.94 30.87 -11.38
C SER A 100 12.41 29.95 -12.48
N LEU A 101 11.19 29.43 -12.30
CA LEU A 101 10.51 28.61 -13.30
C LEU A 101 10.25 29.41 -14.59
N TYR A 102 9.72 30.63 -14.45
CA TYR A 102 9.46 31.52 -15.57
C TYR A 102 10.74 31.77 -16.37
N ALA A 103 11.84 32.16 -15.71
CA ALA A 103 13.10 32.44 -16.37
C ALA A 103 13.66 31.22 -17.12
N HIS A 104 13.56 30.02 -16.53
CA HIS A 104 13.99 28.78 -17.16
C HIS A 104 13.15 28.44 -18.39
N CYS A 105 11.81 28.44 -18.26
CA CYS A 105 10.92 28.12 -19.36
C CYS A 105 11.02 29.16 -20.49
N HIS A 106 11.00 30.45 -20.16
CA HIS A 106 11.15 31.54 -21.14
C HIS A 106 12.43 31.37 -21.97
N LYS A 107 13.56 31.06 -21.32
CA LYS A 107 14.84 30.87 -22.00
C LYS A 107 14.80 29.73 -23.03
N CYS A 108 14.28 28.55 -22.67
CA CYS A 108 14.26 27.42 -23.61
C CYS A 108 13.18 27.58 -24.70
N TRP A 109 12.04 28.18 -24.38
CA TRP A 109 10.99 28.46 -25.36
C TRP A 109 11.37 29.57 -26.36
N ALA A 110 12.17 30.56 -25.96
CA ALA A 110 12.66 31.62 -26.85
C ALA A 110 13.46 31.09 -28.06
N THR A 111 14.12 29.94 -27.93
CA THR A 111 14.89 29.32 -29.02
C THR A 111 14.08 28.41 -29.94
N CYS A 112 12.76 28.35 -29.76
CA CYS A 112 11.92 27.31 -30.33
C CYS A 112 11.23 27.72 -31.64
N SER A 113 11.60 27.05 -32.73
CA SER A 113 10.89 27.19 -34.02
C SER A 113 9.55 26.46 -34.06
N LYS A 114 9.37 25.40 -33.25
CA LYS A 114 8.19 24.52 -33.29
C LYS A 114 7.00 25.01 -32.45
N LYS A 115 7.21 25.95 -31.52
CA LYS A 115 6.23 26.45 -30.54
C LYS A 115 5.46 25.35 -29.77
N LYS A 116 6.05 24.16 -29.64
CA LYS A 116 5.52 23.03 -28.86
C LYS A 116 6.71 22.23 -28.32
N ASP A 117 6.66 21.88 -27.03
CA ASP A 117 7.63 21.05 -26.30
C ASP A 117 9.09 21.41 -26.61
N CYS A 118 9.41 22.69 -26.36
CA CYS A 118 10.64 23.34 -26.80
C CYS A 118 11.85 23.08 -25.90
N CYS A 119 11.61 22.62 -24.68
CA CYS A 119 12.64 22.44 -23.66
C CYS A 119 13.12 20.98 -23.64
N TYR A 120 14.02 20.67 -22.70
CA TYR A 120 14.32 19.29 -22.37
C TYR A 120 13.01 18.50 -22.14
N TRP A 121 12.95 17.23 -22.55
CA TRP A 121 11.71 16.48 -22.71
C TRP A 121 10.84 16.38 -21.44
N MET A 122 11.39 16.62 -20.25
CA MET A 122 10.66 16.64 -18.97
C MET A 122 10.23 18.04 -18.52
N HIS A 123 10.73 19.09 -19.17
CA HIS A 123 10.65 20.46 -18.70
C HIS A 123 9.61 21.27 -19.48
N CYS A 124 8.88 22.14 -18.79
CA CYS A 124 8.05 23.21 -19.37
C CYS A 124 7.19 22.73 -20.56
N TRP A 125 6.43 21.66 -20.37
CA TRP A 125 5.59 21.05 -21.41
C TRP A 125 4.58 22.04 -22.00
N SER A 126 4.25 21.86 -23.28
CA SER A 126 3.21 22.69 -23.90
C SER A 126 1.84 22.41 -23.28
N TYR A 127 0.91 23.33 -23.54
CA TYR A 127 -0.49 23.12 -23.21
C TYR A 127 -1.01 21.78 -23.76
N GLU A 128 -0.78 21.48 -25.03
CA GLU A 128 -1.25 20.25 -25.67
C GLU A 128 -0.67 18.99 -25.01
N HIS A 129 0.61 19.00 -24.67
CA HIS A 129 1.27 17.88 -23.99
C HIS A 129 0.72 17.67 -22.57
N SER A 130 0.44 18.75 -21.83
CA SER A 130 -0.15 18.65 -20.50
C SER A 130 -1.52 17.96 -20.49
N LEU A 131 -2.26 18.07 -21.61
CA LEU A 131 -3.58 17.47 -21.79
C LEU A 131 -3.53 16.00 -22.21
N GLU A 132 -2.36 15.48 -22.57
CA GLU A 132 -2.20 14.09 -23.02
C GLU A 132 -2.55 13.11 -21.90
N THR A 133 -3.08 11.93 -22.28
CA THR A 133 -3.59 10.94 -21.31
C THR A 133 -2.99 9.55 -21.53
N TRP A 134 -1.96 9.45 -22.39
CA TRP A 134 -1.44 8.18 -22.90
C TRP A 134 -0.54 7.44 -21.90
N ARG A 135 -0.16 8.05 -20.77
CA ARG A 135 0.71 7.40 -19.80
C ARG A 135 -0.12 6.62 -18.76
N ALA A 136 -0.20 5.31 -18.91
CA ALA A 136 -0.94 4.44 -17.99
C ALA A 136 -0.51 4.53 -16.52
N TYR A 137 0.77 4.85 -16.26
CA TYR A 137 1.31 5.00 -14.91
C TYR A 137 0.64 6.09 -14.08
N ASN A 138 -0.05 7.06 -14.70
CA ASN A 138 -0.76 8.12 -13.98
C ASN A 138 -2.05 7.62 -13.30
N TYR A 139 -2.63 6.50 -13.75
CA TYR A 139 -3.95 6.05 -13.35
C TYR A 139 -3.99 5.31 -12.00
N PRO A 140 -3.08 4.37 -11.68
CA PRO A 140 -3.07 3.66 -10.41
C PRO A 140 -3.12 4.58 -9.17
N HIS A 141 -2.42 5.71 -9.21
CA HIS A 141 -2.40 6.68 -8.12
C HIS A 141 -3.79 7.26 -7.84
N VAL A 142 -4.49 7.67 -8.90
CA VAL A 142 -5.87 8.18 -8.86
C VAL A 142 -6.84 7.10 -8.38
N VAL A 143 -6.69 5.88 -8.88
CA VAL A 143 -7.50 4.72 -8.45
C VAL A 143 -7.35 4.46 -6.96
N ALA A 144 -6.12 4.50 -6.44
CA ALA A 144 -5.83 4.28 -5.03
C ALA A 144 -6.44 5.37 -4.13
N ILE A 145 -6.48 6.63 -4.56
CA ILE A 145 -7.15 7.71 -3.83
C ILE A 145 -8.65 7.44 -3.72
N TYR A 146 -9.31 7.14 -4.83
CA TYR A 146 -10.74 6.81 -4.82
C TYR A 146 -11.04 5.57 -3.99
N TRP A 147 -10.25 4.51 -4.16
CA TRP A 147 -10.44 3.28 -3.40
C TRP A 147 -10.24 3.52 -1.90
N ALA A 148 -9.29 4.37 -1.49
CA ALA A 148 -9.13 4.74 -0.10
C ALA A 148 -10.37 5.42 0.49
N LEU A 149 -10.93 6.42 -0.22
CA LEU A 149 -12.18 7.08 0.19
C LEU A 149 -13.37 6.11 0.23
N TYR A 150 -13.44 5.15 -0.69
CA TYR A 150 -14.43 4.08 -0.64
C TYR A 150 -14.36 3.31 0.68
N ARG A 151 -13.17 2.83 1.07
CA ARG A 151 -13.01 2.06 2.32
C ARG A 151 -13.39 2.89 3.55
N LEU A 152 -12.99 4.16 3.58
CA LEU A 152 -13.30 5.10 4.68
C LEU A 152 -14.80 5.43 4.77
N GLY A 153 -15.49 5.49 3.63
CA GLY A 153 -16.93 5.70 3.59
C GLY A 153 -17.74 4.43 3.91
N ARG A 154 -17.18 3.24 3.64
CA ARG A 154 -17.88 1.94 3.75
C ARG A 154 -17.69 1.25 5.10
N HIS A 155 -16.54 1.41 5.74
CA HIS A 155 -16.13 0.62 6.92
C HIS A 155 -15.96 1.45 8.20
N PHE A 156 -16.50 2.68 8.22
CA PHE A 156 -16.60 3.51 9.41
C PHE A 156 -18.06 3.88 9.67
N ASN A 157 -18.46 3.90 10.94
CA ASN A 157 -19.80 4.29 11.37
C ASN A 157 -19.74 5.40 12.44
N PRO A 158 -20.19 6.64 12.15
CA PRO A 158 -20.68 7.10 10.85
C PRO A 158 -19.56 7.12 9.79
N PRO A 159 -19.89 7.11 8.48
CA PRO A 159 -18.90 7.24 7.41
C PRO A 159 -18.01 8.46 7.57
N LEU A 160 -16.72 8.33 7.26
CA LEU A 160 -15.78 9.46 7.32
C LEU A 160 -15.92 10.40 6.12
N THR A 161 -16.34 9.89 4.96
CA THR A 161 -16.62 10.71 3.77
C THR A 161 -17.92 11.49 3.97
N LYS A 162 -17.93 12.77 3.59
CA LYS A 162 -19.08 13.69 3.77
C LYS A 162 -19.60 14.27 2.47
N ARG A 163 -18.80 14.32 1.41
CA ARG A 163 -19.20 14.90 0.12
C ARG A 163 -19.96 13.90 -0.73
N GLU A 164 -19.48 12.66 -0.80
CA GLU A 164 -20.10 11.58 -1.56
C GLU A 164 -20.18 10.27 -0.75
N GLY A 165 -21.10 9.40 -1.16
CA GLY A 165 -21.22 8.06 -0.60
C GLY A 165 -20.11 7.12 -1.07
N TRP A 166 -19.83 6.06 -0.31
CA TRP A 166 -18.80 5.07 -0.65
C TRP A 166 -18.94 4.48 -2.06
N ARG A 167 -20.18 4.31 -2.55
CA ARG A 167 -20.47 3.74 -3.86
C ARG A 167 -19.93 4.60 -5.00
N PHE A 168 -20.01 5.93 -4.85
CA PHE A 168 -19.43 6.87 -5.82
C PHE A 168 -17.92 6.64 -5.93
N TYR A 169 -17.22 6.59 -4.79
CA TYR A 169 -15.77 6.42 -4.80
C TYR A 169 -15.32 5.06 -5.37
N LEU A 170 -16.04 3.97 -5.08
CA LEU A 170 -15.72 2.66 -5.67
C LEU A 170 -15.99 2.65 -7.19
N GLU A 171 -17.06 3.31 -7.63
CA GLU A 171 -17.36 3.49 -9.05
C GLU A 171 -16.27 4.29 -9.77
N GLN A 172 -15.81 5.39 -9.18
CA GLN A 172 -14.69 6.18 -9.72
C GLN A 172 -13.42 5.34 -9.83
N ALA A 173 -13.08 4.55 -8.81
CA ALA A 173 -11.93 3.65 -8.84
C ALA A 173 -12.05 2.61 -9.97
N GLY A 174 -13.20 1.96 -10.11
CA GLY A 174 -13.46 0.97 -11.17
C GLY A 174 -13.40 1.58 -12.57
N ARG A 175 -14.08 2.70 -12.80
CA ARG A 175 -14.11 3.38 -14.10
C ARG A 175 -12.74 3.93 -14.50
N THR A 176 -11.98 4.47 -13.56
CA THR A 176 -10.60 4.91 -13.79
C THR A 176 -9.68 3.73 -14.14
N SER A 177 -9.86 2.58 -13.48
CA SER A 177 -9.12 1.35 -13.80
C SER A 177 -9.38 0.86 -15.23
N ILE A 178 -10.63 0.98 -15.70
CA ILE A 178 -11.02 0.66 -17.08
C ILE A 178 -10.43 1.68 -18.07
N ALA A 179 -10.50 2.97 -17.72
CA ALA A 179 -9.98 4.06 -18.55
C ALA A 179 -8.47 3.99 -18.74
N MET A 180 -7.71 3.51 -17.75
CA MET A 180 -6.27 3.25 -17.89
C MET A 180 -5.96 2.43 -19.14
N TYR A 181 -6.70 1.34 -19.38
CA TYR A 181 -6.46 0.49 -20.55
C TYR A 181 -6.95 1.11 -21.85
N ARG A 182 -8.02 1.91 -21.80
CA ARG A 182 -8.61 2.56 -22.98
C ARG A 182 -7.76 3.75 -23.47
N PHE A 183 -7.25 4.55 -22.56
CA PHE A 183 -6.63 5.85 -22.84
C PHE A 183 -5.14 5.90 -22.52
N GLY A 184 -4.66 5.09 -21.57
CA GLY A 184 -3.27 5.05 -21.11
C GLY A 184 -2.29 4.41 -22.11
N GLY A 185 -2.51 4.59 -23.42
CA GLY A 185 -1.54 4.29 -24.48
C GLY A 185 -1.16 2.82 -24.63
N ARG A 186 -1.13 2.31 -25.87
CA ARG A 186 -0.71 0.90 -26.10
C ARG A 186 0.73 0.62 -25.63
N GLY A 187 1.59 1.63 -25.62
CA GLY A 187 2.99 1.52 -25.21
C GLY A 187 3.17 1.25 -23.71
N THR A 188 2.29 1.78 -22.84
CA THR A 188 2.45 1.70 -21.38
C THR A 188 1.36 0.83 -20.72
N ALA A 189 0.10 0.89 -21.16
CA ALA A 189 -0.99 0.07 -20.59
C ALA A 189 -0.81 -1.46 -20.73
N GLN A 190 0.09 -1.91 -21.60
CA GLN A 190 0.42 -3.33 -21.76
C GLN A 190 1.33 -3.88 -20.64
N TRP A 191 2.06 -3.02 -19.95
CA TRP A 191 3.01 -3.40 -18.89
C TRP A 191 2.36 -3.47 -17.52
N GLY A 192 3.05 -4.07 -16.54
CA GLY A 192 2.68 -3.88 -15.14
C GLY A 192 2.99 -2.45 -14.68
N LEU A 193 2.15 -1.89 -13.83
CA LEU A 193 2.22 -0.49 -13.39
C LEU A 193 2.57 -0.39 -11.90
N MET A 194 3.29 0.65 -11.52
CA MET A 194 3.48 1.01 -10.10
C MET A 194 2.15 1.35 -9.46
N VAL A 195 1.97 0.96 -8.20
CA VAL A 195 0.69 1.04 -7.48
C VAL A 195 -0.39 0.14 -8.12
N GLY A 196 -0.09 -0.60 -9.19
CA GLY A 196 -1.04 -1.40 -9.96
C GLY A 196 -1.61 -2.59 -9.19
N SER A 197 -1.02 -2.97 -8.06
CA SER A 197 -1.64 -3.93 -7.13
C SER A 197 -2.98 -3.43 -6.53
N ILE A 198 -3.36 -2.17 -6.80
CA ILE A 198 -4.68 -1.62 -6.46
C ILE A 198 -5.80 -2.19 -7.34
N PHE A 199 -5.53 -2.53 -8.60
CA PHE A 199 -6.57 -3.02 -9.51
C PHE A 199 -7.18 -4.36 -9.06
N PRO A 200 -6.41 -5.35 -8.58
CA PRO A 200 -6.96 -6.53 -7.92
C PRO A 200 -7.89 -6.19 -6.74
N LEU A 201 -7.50 -5.23 -5.88
CA LEU A 201 -8.30 -4.82 -4.72
C LEU A 201 -9.63 -4.19 -5.15
N VAL A 202 -9.60 -3.31 -6.14
CA VAL A 202 -10.81 -2.72 -6.75
C VAL A 202 -11.70 -3.80 -7.34
N LEU A 203 -11.15 -4.76 -8.08
CA LEU A 203 -11.94 -5.84 -8.66
C LEU A 203 -12.63 -6.70 -7.58
N MET A 204 -11.91 -7.02 -6.49
CA MET A 204 -12.46 -7.76 -5.36
C MET A 204 -13.61 -7.00 -4.70
N ASP A 205 -13.44 -5.69 -4.49
CA ASP A 205 -14.45 -4.85 -3.85
C ASP A 205 -15.65 -4.56 -4.76
N LEU A 206 -15.45 -4.39 -6.08
CA LEU A 206 -16.56 -4.32 -7.04
C LEU A 206 -17.43 -5.58 -7.01
N ARG A 207 -16.82 -6.77 -6.89
CA ARG A 207 -17.55 -8.03 -6.74
C ARG A 207 -18.27 -8.11 -5.41
N ARG A 208 -17.60 -7.74 -4.32
CA ARG A 208 -18.17 -7.75 -2.96
C ARG A 208 -19.40 -6.85 -2.86
N GLU A 209 -19.33 -5.66 -3.44
CA GLU A 209 -20.40 -4.66 -3.40
C GLU A 209 -21.44 -4.83 -4.53
N GLY A 210 -21.37 -5.93 -5.29
CA GLY A 210 -22.34 -6.27 -6.34
C GLY A 210 -22.32 -5.37 -7.57
N MET A 211 -21.24 -4.59 -7.77
CA MET A 211 -21.04 -3.73 -8.94
C MET A 211 -20.52 -4.53 -10.14
N MET A 212 -21.30 -5.54 -10.54
CA MET A 212 -20.85 -6.61 -11.43
C MET A 212 -20.51 -6.16 -12.85
N ASP A 213 -21.19 -5.14 -13.39
CA ASP A 213 -20.89 -4.65 -14.75
C ASP A 213 -19.46 -4.11 -14.84
N LEU A 214 -19.05 -3.27 -13.89
CA LEU A 214 -17.67 -2.77 -13.79
C LEU A 214 -16.68 -3.90 -13.49
N ALA A 215 -17.05 -4.84 -12.62
CA ALA A 215 -16.20 -5.99 -12.30
C ALA A 215 -15.94 -6.88 -13.53
N ILE A 216 -16.96 -7.14 -14.34
CA ILE A 216 -16.85 -7.92 -15.57
C ILE A 216 -15.95 -7.21 -16.58
N GLU A 217 -16.14 -5.90 -16.75
CA GLU A 217 -15.33 -5.13 -17.68
C GLU A 217 -13.86 -5.07 -17.26
N LEU A 218 -13.58 -4.82 -15.98
CA LEU A 218 -12.22 -4.83 -15.45
C LEU A 218 -11.57 -6.23 -15.56
N GLU A 219 -12.33 -7.31 -15.33
CA GLU A 219 -11.87 -8.68 -15.56
C GLU A 219 -11.54 -8.95 -17.03
N THR A 220 -12.30 -8.40 -17.98
CA THR A 220 -11.97 -8.48 -19.42
C THR A 220 -10.63 -7.80 -19.73
N ILE A 221 -10.36 -6.64 -19.13
CA ILE A 221 -9.09 -5.93 -19.29
C ILE A 221 -7.94 -6.73 -18.67
N LYS A 222 -8.11 -7.20 -17.43
CA LYS A 222 -7.16 -8.08 -16.75
C LYS A 222 -6.78 -9.27 -17.63
N LYS A 223 -7.76 -9.99 -18.19
CA LYS A 223 -7.50 -11.14 -19.07
C LYS A 223 -6.61 -10.80 -20.27
N LYS A 224 -6.83 -9.63 -20.90
CA LYS A 224 -5.98 -9.18 -22.03
C LYS A 224 -4.54 -8.91 -21.59
N ARG A 225 -4.35 -8.23 -20.46
CA ARG A 225 -3.01 -7.92 -19.92
C ARG A 225 -2.30 -9.18 -19.44
N MET A 226 -3.00 -10.06 -18.74
CA MET A 226 -2.51 -11.37 -18.32
C MET A 226 -2.07 -12.24 -19.51
N ALA A 227 -2.86 -12.29 -20.59
CA ALA A 227 -2.49 -13.04 -21.79
C ALA A 227 -1.17 -12.53 -22.40
N LYS A 228 -0.96 -11.21 -22.40
CA LYS A 228 0.29 -10.60 -22.86
C LYS A 228 1.47 -10.95 -21.95
N TRP A 229 1.32 -10.84 -20.63
CA TRP A 229 2.40 -11.15 -19.69
C TRP A 229 2.78 -12.63 -19.72
N MET A 230 1.78 -13.51 -19.82
CA MET A 230 1.99 -14.96 -19.88
C MET A 230 2.63 -15.42 -21.20
N SER A 231 2.58 -14.61 -22.26
CA SER A 231 3.30 -14.91 -23.51
C SER A 231 4.77 -14.46 -23.49
N MET A 232 5.22 -13.83 -22.41
CA MET A 232 6.58 -13.31 -22.27
C MET A 232 7.38 -14.13 -21.26
N GLU A 233 8.68 -14.26 -21.48
CA GLU A 233 9.57 -14.91 -20.52
C GLU A 233 9.77 -14.04 -19.26
N PHE A 234 9.96 -12.73 -19.47
CA PHE A 234 10.12 -11.71 -18.44
C PHE A 234 9.15 -10.55 -18.69
N PRO A 235 7.93 -10.56 -18.11
CA PRO A 235 6.91 -9.55 -18.37
C PRO A 235 7.14 -8.22 -17.60
N TYR A 236 8.39 -7.87 -17.25
CA TYR A 236 8.74 -6.78 -16.35
C TYR A 236 9.32 -5.56 -17.09
N GLY A 237 8.79 -5.26 -18.28
CA GLY A 237 9.15 -4.05 -19.04
C GLY A 237 8.38 -2.82 -18.58
N SER A 238 8.83 -1.64 -19.02
CA SER A 238 8.11 -0.36 -18.92
C SER A 238 8.37 0.49 -20.18
N GLU A 239 8.37 1.82 -20.06
CA GLU A 239 9.06 2.70 -21.01
C GLU A 239 10.56 2.37 -21.16
N PHE A 240 11.13 1.62 -20.21
CA PHE A 240 12.51 1.16 -20.22
C PHE A 240 12.63 -0.38 -20.31
N PRO A 241 13.72 -0.92 -20.90
CA PRO A 241 13.85 -2.37 -21.15
C PRO A 241 13.98 -3.26 -19.91
N TRP A 242 14.42 -2.70 -18.78
CA TRP A 242 14.52 -3.38 -17.49
C TRP A 242 14.01 -2.44 -16.40
N ASP A 243 12.83 -2.73 -15.87
CA ASP A 243 12.22 -1.89 -14.86
C ASP A 243 11.51 -2.70 -13.79
N SER A 244 11.69 -2.31 -12.53
CA SER A 244 11.03 -2.98 -11.42
C SER A 244 9.62 -2.49 -11.13
N THR A 245 9.16 -1.47 -11.86
CA THR A 245 7.92 -0.73 -11.60
C THR A 245 6.66 -1.61 -11.58
N GLY A 246 6.58 -2.65 -12.41
CA GLY A 246 5.37 -3.47 -12.58
C GLY A 246 5.28 -4.78 -11.79
N HIS A 247 6.30 -5.17 -11.02
CA HIS A 247 6.36 -6.51 -10.40
C HIS A 247 5.16 -6.79 -9.48
N GLU A 248 4.78 -5.81 -8.64
CA GLU A 248 3.70 -6.01 -7.66
C GLU A 248 2.33 -6.24 -8.30
N GLU A 249 2.04 -5.58 -9.42
CA GLU A 249 0.77 -5.74 -10.11
C GLU A 249 0.70 -7.13 -10.73
N ILE A 250 1.74 -7.47 -11.50
CA ILE A 250 1.82 -8.75 -12.22
C ILE A 250 1.70 -9.90 -11.21
N HIS A 251 2.46 -9.84 -10.10
CA HIS A 251 2.38 -10.84 -9.05
C HIS A 251 1.00 -10.92 -8.41
N SER A 252 0.39 -9.78 -8.06
CA SER A 252 -0.93 -9.76 -7.41
C SER A 252 -2.00 -10.42 -8.28
N TRP A 253 -1.99 -10.17 -9.60
CA TRP A 253 -2.89 -10.84 -10.53
C TRP A 253 -2.60 -12.34 -10.68
N LEU A 254 -1.34 -12.73 -10.77
CA LEU A 254 -0.94 -14.13 -10.86
C LEU A 254 -1.32 -14.93 -9.61
N MET A 255 -1.15 -14.36 -8.42
CA MET A 255 -1.62 -14.95 -7.18
C MET A 255 -3.14 -15.08 -7.14
N MET A 256 -3.87 -14.03 -7.55
CA MET A 256 -5.34 -14.05 -7.61
C MET A 256 -5.88 -15.16 -8.53
N ASP A 257 -5.22 -15.41 -9.67
CA ASP A 257 -5.57 -16.50 -10.61
C ASP A 257 -4.91 -17.85 -10.30
N LYS A 258 -4.24 -17.96 -9.15
CA LYS A 258 -3.51 -19.17 -8.70
C LYS A 258 -2.47 -19.67 -9.70
N ASN A 259 -1.88 -18.76 -10.48
CA ASN A 259 -0.77 -19.07 -11.37
C ASN A 259 0.57 -18.98 -10.62
N LEU A 260 0.76 -19.93 -9.71
CA LEU A 260 1.82 -19.88 -8.69
C LEU A 260 3.23 -19.97 -9.28
N ILE A 261 3.41 -20.72 -10.38
CA ILE A 261 4.72 -20.86 -11.05
C ILE A 261 5.15 -19.51 -11.61
N ALA A 262 4.26 -18.81 -12.32
CA ALA A 262 4.56 -17.50 -12.87
C ALA A 262 4.68 -16.44 -11.75
N ALA A 263 3.86 -16.49 -10.70
CA ALA A 263 4.00 -15.60 -9.54
C ALA A 263 5.38 -15.76 -8.88
N ASN A 264 5.86 -17.00 -8.73
CA ASN A 264 7.19 -17.25 -8.18
C ASN A 264 8.31 -16.70 -9.07
N LYS A 265 8.15 -16.67 -10.40
CA LYS A 265 9.14 -15.99 -11.28
C LYS A 265 9.27 -14.51 -10.93
N THR A 266 8.20 -13.85 -10.52
CA THR A 266 8.25 -12.46 -10.06
C THR A 266 9.02 -12.33 -8.75
N VAL A 267 8.79 -13.24 -7.80
CA VAL A 267 9.56 -13.33 -6.55
C VAL A 267 11.05 -13.51 -6.85
N GLN A 268 11.41 -14.48 -7.70
CA GLN A 268 12.81 -14.72 -8.07
C GLN A 268 13.46 -13.51 -8.74
N ALA A 269 12.72 -12.79 -9.59
CA ALA A 269 13.21 -11.55 -10.19
C ALA A 269 13.53 -10.50 -9.10
N VAL A 270 12.62 -10.28 -8.14
CA VAL A 270 12.83 -9.35 -7.01
C VAL A 270 14.03 -9.74 -6.15
N LEU A 271 14.18 -11.04 -5.84
CA LEU A 271 15.30 -11.57 -5.05
C LEU A 271 16.66 -11.32 -5.72
N ALA A 272 16.72 -11.26 -7.06
CA ALA A 272 17.97 -11.09 -7.79
C ALA A 272 18.63 -9.71 -7.56
N TYR A 273 17.88 -8.70 -7.11
CA TYR A 273 18.41 -7.33 -6.92
C TYR A 273 18.01 -6.68 -5.59
N SER A 274 17.33 -7.42 -4.71
CA SER A 274 17.00 -6.98 -3.35
C SER A 274 17.84 -7.79 -2.36
N SER A 275 18.55 -7.12 -1.47
CA SER A 275 19.52 -7.77 -0.57
C SER A 275 19.06 -7.84 0.88
N LEU A 276 19.22 -8.99 1.52
CA LEU A 276 19.08 -9.15 2.97
C LEU A 276 20.47 -9.02 3.62
N LEU A 277 20.98 -7.80 3.73
CA LEU A 277 22.25 -7.49 4.41
C LEU A 277 21.96 -6.85 5.77
N PRO A 278 22.68 -7.21 6.85
CA PRO A 278 22.48 -6.66 8.19
C PRO A 278 23.05 -5.23 8.31
N HIS A 279 22.62 -4.34 7.42
CA HIS A 279 22.95 -2.93 7.38
C HIS A 279 21.69 -2.17 6.99
N TRP A 280 21.33 -1.13 7.75
CA TRP A 280 20.08 -0.40 7.58
C TRP A 280 19.85 -0.01 6.11
N ALA A 281 20.84 0.62 5.47
CA ALA A 281 20.73 1.12 4.09
C ALA A 281 20.55 0.03 3.02
N TYR A 282 20.98 -1.20 3.28
CA TYR A 282 20.98 -2.27 2.28
C TYR A 282 19.89 -3.32 2.52
N CYS A 283 19.45 -3.51 3.76
CA CYS A 283 18.44 -4.51 4.10
C CYS A 283 17.11 -4.17 3.41
N GLY A 284 16.67 -5.03 2.49
CA GLY A 284 15.44 -4.85 1.73
C GLY A 284 15.43 -3.64 0.80
N SER A 285 16.55 -2.91 0.66
CA SER A 285 16.65 -1.79 -0.29
C SER A 285 16.87 -2.35 -1.68
N ALA A 286 15.83 -2.22 -2.52
CA ALA A 286 15.93 -2.55 -3.93
C ALA A 286 17.09 -1.77 -4.58
N ARG A 287 17.84 -2.43 -5.46
CA ARG A 287 18.93 -1.81 -6.19
C ARG A 287 18.39 -0.89 -7.31
N ARG A 288 18.33 0.43 -7.05
CA ARG A 288 17.89 1.48 -7.98
C ARG A 288 18.89 2.66 -8.01
N TYR A 289 18.93 3.40 -9.12
CA TYR A 289 20.04 4.32 -9.43
C TYR A 289 19.74 5.62 -10.19
N TRP A 290 18.54 5.81 -10.72
CA TRP A 290 18.31 6.79 -11.80
C TRP A 290 17.14 7.74 -11.53
N ASP A 291 16.25 7.39 -10.60
CA ASP A 291 15.05 8.12 -10.26
C ASP A 291 15.37 9.50 -9.68
N PHE A 292 16.55 9.75 -9.08
CA PHE A 292 16.95 11.13 -8.73
C PHE A 292 16.97 12.09 -9.94
N THR A 293 17.27 11.58 -11.14
CA THR A 293 17.20 12.38 -12.37
C THR A 293 15.77 12.80 -12.68
N ILE A 294 14.80 11.92 -12.42
CA ILE A 294 13.39 12.21 -12.70
C ILE A 294 12.71 12.94 -11.56
N ASN A 295 12.90 12.51 -10.32
CA ASN A 295 12.09 12.88 -9.17
C ASN A 295 12.85 13.65 -8.08
N GLY A 296 14.19 13.66 -8.14
CA GLY A 296 15.04 14.23 -7.09
C GLY A 296 15.34 15.71 -7.24
N LYS A 297 15.67 16.36 -6.11
CA LYS A 297 16.23 17.71 -6.10
C LYS A 297 17.71 17.71 -6.47
N THR A 298 18.46 16.82 -5.86
CA THR A 298 19.91 16.72 -6.06
C THR A 298 20.18 15.65 -7.11
N GLN A 299 20.72 16.03 -8.25
CA GLN A 299 21.17 15.10 -9.28
C GLN A 299 22.69 14.97 -9.19
N TRP A 300 23.18 13.81 -8.77
CA TRP A 300 24.61 13.55 -8.57
C TRP A 300 25.08 12.32 -9.37
N GLY A 301 24.86 12.38 -10.68
CA GLY A 301 25.08 11.24 -11.57
C GLY A 301 24.13 10.08 -11.26
N ASN A 302 24.51 8.87 -11.70
CA ASN A 302 23.77 7.65 -11.38
C ASN A 302 24.32 7.06 -10.08
N GLU A 303 23.67 7.38 -8.96
CA GLU A 303 24.04 6.92 -7.62
C GLU A 303 22.97 6.00 -7.04
N ARG A 304 23.30 5.19 -6.02
CA ARG A 304 22.31 4.29 -5.41
C ARG A 304 21.27 5.07 -4.63
N GLU A 305 20.01 4.70 -4.81
CA GLU A 305 18.89 5.25 -4.06
C GLU A 305 18.50 4.29 -2.94
N PHE A 306 18.84 4.64 -1.70
CA PHE A 306 18.47 3.80 -0.57
C PHE A 306 17.00 4.00 -0.21
N HIS A 307 16.30 2.88 -0.08
CA HIS A 307 14.90 2.77 0.36
C HIS A 307 13.88 3.57 -0.47
N HIS A 308 14.18 3.78 -1.75
CA HIS A 308 13.26 4.31 -2.76
C HIS A 308 11.98 3.46 -2.89
N TYR A 309 10.93 4.02 -3.50
CA TYR A 309 9.59 3.40 -3.57
C TYR A 309 9.63 1.96 -4.09
N GLY A 310 10.53 1.65 -5.02
CA GLY A 310 10.66 0.32 -5.59
C GLY A 310 10.89 -0.76 -4.53
N SER A 311 11.51 -0.42 -3.39
CA SER A 311 11.76 -1.35 -2.29
C SER A 311 10.47 -1.88 -1.67
N THR A 312 9.50 -1.00 -1.38
CA THR A 312 8.24 -1.41 -0.73
C THR A 312 7.22 -1.94 -1.71
N LEU A 313 7.18 -1.46 -2.96
CA LEU A 313 6.39 -2.11 -4.00
C LEU A 313 6.85 -3.55 -4.20
N ASN A 314 8.17 -3.78 -4.22
CA ASN A 314 8.74 -5.13 -4.27
C ASN A 314 8.51 -5.96 -3.01
N ALA A 315 8.24 -5.34 -1.86
CA ALA A 315 7.85 -6.07 -0.65
C ALA A 315 6.46 -6.72 -0.79
N VAL A 316 5.58 -6.20 -1.67
CA VAL A 316 4.26 -6.79 -1.96
C VAL A 316 4.39 -8.23 -2.46
N PRO A 317 5.06 -8.53 -3.59
CA PRO A 317 5.21 -9.90 -4.07
C PRO A 317 5.95 -10.80 -3.07
N ILE A 318 6.96 -10.27 -2.39
CA ILE A 318 7.74 -11.01 -1.39
C ILE A 318 6.87 -11.45 -0.22
N LEU A 319 6.09 -10.54 0.37
CA LEU A 319 5.28 -10.81 1.55
C LEU A 319 3.95 -11.47 1.21
N ASP A 320 3.38 -11.28 0.01
CA ASP A 320 2.24 -12.06 -0.46
C ASP A 320 2.64 -13.53 -0.70
N SER A 321 3.83 -13.78 -1.25
CA SER A 321 4.37 -15.13 -1.35
C SER A 321 4.73 -15.73 0.00
N TYR A 322 5.32 -14.98 0.94
CA TYR A 322 5.52 -15.48 2.30
C TYR A 322 4.21 -15.93 2.96
N LYS A 323 3.13 -15.13 2.86
CA LYS A 323 1.83 -15.49 3.44
C LYS A 323 1.23 -16.78 2.85
N ALA A 324 1.54 -17.07 1.58
CA ALA A 324 1.12 -18.30 0.92
C ALA A 324 2.02 -19.51 1.26
N PHE A 325 3.31 -19.25 1.48
CA PHE A 325 4.37 -20.25 1.71
C PHE A 325 5.22 -19.87 2.96
N PRO A 326 4.67 -19.99 4.19
CA PRO A 326 5.21 -19.33 5.39
C PRO A 326 6.46 -19.99 5.97
N TYR A 327 6.95 -21.08 5.40
CA TYR A 327 8.22 -21.70 5.82
C TYR A 327 9.46 -21.03 5.21
N ASN A 328 9.28 -20.16 4.21
CA ASN A 328 10.38 -19.40 3.62
C ASN A 328 10.65 -18.11 4.39
N HIS A 329 11.32 -18.22 5.53
CA HIS A 329 11.63 -17.09 6.41
C HIS A 329 12.51 -16.02 5.76
N HIS A 330 13.27 -16.36 4.71
CA HIS A 330 14.04 -15.37 3.96
C HIS A 330 13.13 -14.29 3.35
N LEU A 331 11.97 -14.67 2.83
CA LEU A 331 11.00 -13.72 2.26
C LEU A 331 10.43 -12.79 3.36
N LEU A 332 10.10 -13.35 4.52
CA LEU A 332 9.62 -12.55 5.65
C LEU A 332 10.65 -11.50 6.06
N LEU A 333 11.90 -11.91 6.28
CA LEU A 333 12.98 -11.01 6.70
C LEU A 333 13.28 -9.95 5.64
N LEU A 334 13.35 -10.33 4.36
CA LEU A 334 13.63 -9.39 3.28
C LEU A 334 12.51 -8.36 3.12
N GLY A 335 11.26 -8.82 3.07
CA GLY A 335 10.10 -7.95 2.91
C GLY A 335 9.95 -6.98 4.08
N THR A 336 10.10 -7.46 5.32
CA THR A 336 10.00 -6.60 6.51
C THR A 336 11.13 -5.58 6.60
N CYS A 337 12.36 -5.94 6.20
CA CYS A 337 13.44 -4.98 6.05
C CYS A 337 13.11 -3.88 5.02
N ALA A 338 12.52 -4.25 3.87
CA ALA A 338 12.14 -3.28 2.86
C ALA A 338 11.09 -2.28 3.38
N LEU A 339 10.10 -2.77 4.13
CA LEU A 339 9.09 -1.93 4.79
C LEU A 339 9.72 -0.95 5.80
N LEU A 340 10.57 -1.43 6.70
CA LEU A 340 11.22 -0.60 7.71
C LEU A 340 12.19 0.40 7.11
N GLY A 341 12.96 -0.03 6.11
CA GLY A 341 13.91 0.82 5.41
C GLY A 341 13.25 2.05 4.80
N HIS A 342 12.07 1.89 4.18
CA HIS A 342 11.35 3.01 3.58
C HIS A 342 10.96 4.10 4.58
N LEU A 343 10.64 3.74 5.82
CA LEU A 343 10.34 4.72 6.88
C LEU A 343 11.55 5.57 7.28
N SER A 344 12.78 5.14 6.99
CA SER A 344 13.99 5.94 7.25
C SER A 344 14.04 7.23 6.41
N ASN A 345 13.30 7.27 5.30
CA ASN A 345 13.16 8.46 4.46
C ASN A 345 12.22 9.52 5.05
N ILE A 346 11.57 9.25 6.19
CA ILE A 346 10.80 10.24 6.95
C ILE A 346 11.74 10.99 7.91
N HIS A 347 11.87 12.29 7.70
CA HIS A 347 12.55 13.20 8.62
C HIS A 347 11.78 13.30 9.95
N PRO A 348 12.44 13.47 11.11
CA PRO A 348 11.77 13.67 12.39
C PRO A 348 10.75 14.82 12.45
N SER A 349 10.80 15.76 11.50
CA SER A 349 9.79 16.82 11.35
C SER A 349 8.50 16.36 10.66
N GLY A 350 8.44 15.12 10.16
CA GLY A 350 7.35 14.58 9.34
C GLY A 350 7.54 14.77 7.82
N ALA A 351 8.53 15.55 7.38
CA ALA A 351 8.84 15.68 5.96
C ALA A 351 9.43 14.38 5.41
N TYR A 352 8.96 13.91 4.26
CA TYR A 352 9.45 12.69 3.61
C TYR A 352 10.33 13.03 2.40
N SER A 353 11.28 12.14 2.11
CA SER A 353 12.19 12.19 0.95
C SER A 353 11.91 11.02 0.02
N MET A 354 12.06 11.19 -1.29
CA MET A 354 11.91 10.06 -2.23
C MET A 354 12.87 8.90 -1.95
N ALA A 355 14.11 9.22 -1.55
CA ALA A 355 15.15 8.26 -1.25
C ALA A 355 16.26 8.90 -0.39
N TRP A 356 17.20 8.08 0.08
CA TRP A 356 18.45 8.52 0.67
C TRP A 356 19.59 8.36 -0.33
N HIS A 357 20.39 9.42 -0.53
CA HIS A 357 21.54 9.45 -1.43
C HIS A 357 22.61 8.46 -0.97
N GLY A 358 22.91 7.49 -1.82
CA GLY A 358 23.91 6.45 -1.56
C GLY A 358 25.33 6.82 -1.96
N ASP A 359 25.54 7.95 -2.64
CA ASP A 359 26.88 8.46 -2.89
C ASP A 359 27.58 8.81 -1.57
N PRO A 360 28.79 8.28 -1.31
CA PRO A 360 29.55 8.55 -0.08
C PRO A 360 29.83 10.03 0.20
N SER A 361 29.80 10.90 -0.81
CA SER A 361 29.98 12.34 -0.67
C SER A 361 28.71 13.09 -0.25
N LEU A 362 27.53 12.48 -0.39
CA LEU A 362 26.25 13.08 -0.03
C LEU A 362 25.63 12.51 1.24
N LEU A 363 25.44 11.18 1.28
CA LEU A 363 24.86 10.41 2.40
C LEU A 363 23.80 11.16 3.21
N ARG A 364 22.73 11.60 2.53
CA ARG A 364 21.60 12.33 3.13
C ARG A 364 20.30 12.02 2.41
N ARG A 365 19.16 12.33 3.04
CA ARG A 365 17.87 12.38 2.35
C ARG A 365 17.90 13.42 1.23
N ASP A 366 17.33 13.10 0.08
CA ASP A 366 17.01 14.12 -0.91
C ASP A 366 16.04 15.15 -0.33
N ALA A 367 16.07 16.36 -0.86
CA ALA A 367 15.23 17.43 -0.33
C ALA A 367 13.82 17.43 -0.92
N TYR A 368 13.55 16.66 -1.98
CA TYR A 368 12.21 16.44 -2.48
C TYR A 368 11.61 15.16 -1.92
N SER A 369 10.33 15.25 -1.58
CA SER A 369 9.50 14.07 -1.38
C SER A 369 9.39 13.21 -2.63
N GLY A 370 9.50 13.82 -3.82
CA GLY A 370 9.45 13.14 -5.12
C GLY A 370 8.35 12.09 -5.16
N ASP A 371 8.72 10.89 -5.59
CA ASP A 371 7.88 9.69 -5.73
C ASP A 371 7.80 8.83 -4.44
N TYR A 372 7.88 9.44 -3.27
CA TYR A 372 7.70 8.75 -1.97
C TYR A 372 6.33 8.06 -1.81
N GLY A 373 5.25 8.66 -2.33
CA GLY A 373 3.88 8.21 -2.17
C GLY A 373 3.59 6.79 -2.67
N PRO A 374 4.06 6.41 -3.88
CA PRO A 374 4.10 5.00 -4.30
C PRO A 374 4.77 4.09 -3.27
N GLY A 375 5.84 4.54 -2.63
CA GLY A 375 6.54 3.78 -1.60
C GLY A 375 5.70 3.59 -0.34
N LEU A 376 4.98 4.64 0.10
CA LEU A 376 4.04 4.54 1.22
C LEU A 376 2.85 3.63 0.87
N TYR A 377 2.41 3.61 -0.39
CA TYR A 377 1.44 2.64 -0.88
C TYR A 377 1.95 1.20 -0.72
N GLY A 378 3.17 0.91 -1.19
CA GLY A 378 3.79 -0.41 -1.00
C GLY A 378 3.94 -0.78 0.49
N TYR A 379 4.32 0.19 1.32
CA TYR A 379 4.39 0.00 2.78
C TYR A 379 3.02 -0.39 3.33
N TRP A 380 1.99 0.39 3.04
CA TRP A 380 0.63 0.08 3.44
C TRP A 380 0.16 -1.25 2.86
N ARG A 381 0.46 -1.61 1.63
CA ARG A 381 -0.07 -2.86 1.05
C ARG A 381 0.38 -4.12 1.83
N SER A 382 1.50 -4.04 2.55
CA SER A 382 2.09 -5.17 3.28
C SER A 382 2.35 -4.94 4.78
N ALA A 383 2.09 -3.75 5.33
CA ALA A 383 2.25 -3.50 6.76
C ALA A 383 1.29 -4.37 7.60
N ALA A 384 1.88 -5.22 8.46
CA ALA A 384 1.19 -6.12 9.36
C ALA A 384 2.14 -6.64 10.44
N SER A 385 1.60 -7.09 11.57
CA SER A 385 2.33 -7.96 12.49
C SER A 385 2.42 -9.37 11.89
N TYR A 386 3.62 -9.94 11.76
CA TYR A 386 3.80 -11.29 11.22
C TYR A 386 4.24 -12.23 12.33
N ILE A 387 3.35 -13.13 12.77
CA ILE A 387 3.63 -14.08 13.84
C ILE A 387 3.97 -15.43 13.21
N THR A 388 5.16 -15.96 13.49
CA THR A 388 5.64 -17.20 12.88
C THR A 388 6.54 -18.00 13.82
N CYS A 389 6.61 -19.31 13.58
CA CYS A 389 7.59 -20.18 14.19
C CYS A 389 8.84 -20.21 13.31
N MET A 390 10.02 -19.84 13.84
CA MET A 390 11.28 -19.82 13.08
C MET A 390 12.37 -20.65 13.77
N PRO A 391 12.40 -21.98 13.63
CA PRO A 391 13.50 -22.79 14.17
C PRO A 391 14.87 -22.34 13.63
N PRO A 392 15.94 -22.35 14.44
CA PRO A 392 15.97 -22.70 15.88
C PRO A 392 15.63 -21.52 16.83
N HIS A 393 15.19 -20.37 16.32
CA HIS A 393 14.91 -19.15 17.10
C HIS A 393 13.58 -19.20 17.88
N GLY A 394 12.72 -20.19 17.61
CA GLY A 394 11.42 -20.32 18.27
C GLY A 394 10.35 -19.39 17.71
N TRP A 395 9.33 -19.10 18.51
CA TRP A 395 8.29 -18.14 18.13
C TRP A 395 8.88 -16.75 17.94
N SER A 396 8.54 -16.12 16.83
CA SER A 396 9.07 -14.82 16.43
C SER A 396 7.98 -13.95 15.86
N CYS A 397 8.19 -12.65 15.96
CA CYS A 397 7.33 -11.67 15.32
C CYS A 397 8.11 -10.59 14.60
N MET A 398 7.64 -10.22 13.41
CA MET A 398 8.11 -9.04 12.71
C MET A 398 7.06 -7.93 12.79
N LEU A 399 7.54 -6.69 12.97
CA LEU A 399 6.71 -5.50 13.15
C LEU A 399 5.74 -5.59 14.35
N CYS A 400 6.14 -6.32 15.39
CA CYS A 400 5.42 -6.39 16.66
C CYS A 400 6.36 -6.76 17.81
N ASP A 401 5.94 -6.48 19.04
CA ASP A 401 6.52 -7.09 20.23
C ASP A 401 5.81 -8.41 20.52
N LEU A 402 6.57 -9.43 20.91
CA LEU A 402 6.07 -10.76 21.23
C LEU A 402 6.51 -11.18 22.63
N GLU A 403 5.54 -11.50 23.47
CA GLU A 403 5.76 -12.19 24.75
C GLU A 403 5.24 -13.63 24.61
N VAL A 404 6.07 -14.59 25.01
CA VAL A 404 5.76 -16.02 24.94
C VAL A 404 5.64 -16.53 26.37
N SER A 405 4.45 -17.00 26.75
CA SER A 405 4.22 -17.65 28.05
C SER A 405 3.91 -19.13 27.85
N GLU A 406 4.41 -19.97 28.76
CA GLU A 406 4.09 -21.39 28.78
C GLU A 406 2.60 -21.62 29.00
N GLY A 407 1.99 -22.53 28.22
CA GLY A 407 0.64 -23.01 28.49
C GLY A 407 0.64 -24.24 29.39
N GLU A 408 -0.53 -24.57 29.93
CA GLU A 408 -0.75 -25.83 30.66
C GLU A 408 -0.38 -27.02 29.74
N GLY A 409 0.70 -27.73 30.07
CA GLY A 409 1.24 -28.84 29.26
C GLY A 409 2.58 -28.57 28.58
N SER A 410 3.22 -27.42 28.82
CA SER A 410 4.60 -27.14 28.39
C SER A 410 5.57 -28.24 28.88
N LEU A 411 6.46 -28.67 27.98
CA LEU A 411 7.41 -29.78 28.22
C LEU A 411 8.53 -29.44 29.23
N GLU A 412 8.56 -28.23 29.80
CA GLU A 412 9.62 -27.78 30.71
C GLU A 412 9.53 -28.43 32.10
N GLY A 413 8.38 -29.00 32.48
CA GLY A 413 8.23 -29.81 33.70
C GLY A 413 8.95 -31.16 33.70
N ARG A 414 9.65 -31.54 32.62
CA ARG A 414 10.42 -32.81 32.51
C ARG A 414 11.94 -32.62 32.37
N ARG A 415 12.47 -31.41 32.60
CA ARG A 415 13.92 -31.13 32.56
C ARG A 415 14.60 -31.28 33.92
N GLU A 416 14.50 -32.47 34.53
CA GLU A 416 15.54 -32.97 35.41
C GLU A 416 16.06 -34.30 34.84
N GLY A 417 17.22 -34.24 34.18
CA GLY A 417 18.00 -35.43 33.82
C GLY A 417 17.85 -35.94 32.39
N ARG A 418 18.39 -35.20 31.42
CA ARG A 418 19.15 -35.77 30.28
C ARG A 418 19.84 -34.65 29.50
N ARG A 419 21.16 -34.56 29.68
CA ARG A 419 22.03 -33.76 28.82
C ARG A 419 22.34 -34.54 27.55
N GLU A 420 22.34 -33.77 26.47
CA GLU A 420 23.17 -33.86 25.26
C GLU A 420 22.97 -35.04 24.29
N GLU A 421 22.88 -34.65 23.01
CA GLU A 421 22.94 -35.48 21.78
C GLU A 421 21.62 -35.87 21.11
N GLN A 422 20.84 -34.86 20.71
CA GLN A 422 20.03 -34.81 19.49
C GLN A 422 19.42 -33.40 19.39
N ARG A 423 20.09 -32.47 18.69
CA ARG A 423 19.45 -31.22 18.27
C ARG A 423 18.56 -31.55 17.06
N GLU A 424 17.48 -32.29 17.30
CA GLU A 424 16.34 -32.28 16.38
C GLU A 424 15.83 -30.84 16.31
N GLU A 425 15.49 -30.39 15.10
CA GLU A 425 14.93 -29.06 14.82
C GLU A 425 13.84 -28.75 15.85
N GLN A 426 14.15 -27.87 16.80
CA GLN A 426 13.27 -27.63 17.94
C GLN A 426 12.04 -26.89 17.42
N GLU A 427 10.98 -27.65 17.13
CA GLU A 427 9.66 -27.12 16.80
C GLU A 427 9.21 -26.18 17.91
N CYS A 428 8.55 -25.08 17.55
CA CYS A 428 8.05 -24.14 18.55
C CYS A 428 6.98 -24.81 19.41
N ASP A 429 6.98 -24.52 20.72
CA ASP A 429 5.96 -25.06 21.64
C ASP A 429 4.56 -24.62 21.20
N GLN A 430 3.77 -25.58 20.73
CA GLN A 430 2.41 -25.33 20.26
C GLN A 430 1.44 -25.01 21.42
N HIS A 431 1.80 -25.34 22.67
CA HIS A 431 0.99 -25.03 23.85
C HIS A 431 1.26 -23.62 24.38
N ALA A 432 2.24 -22.90 23.82
CA ALA A 432 2.53 -21.54 24.22
C ALA A 432 1.33 -20.61 24.00
N THR A 433 1.20 -19.62 24.88
CA THR A 433 0.34 -18.46 24.64
C THR A 433 1.21 -17.31 24.15
N LEU A 434 0.84 -16.76 22.99
CA LEU A 434 1.60 -15.72 22.30
C LEU A 434 0.87 -14.39 22.46
N LEU A 435 1.42 -13.48 23.27
CA LEU A 435 0.91 -12.13 23.42
C LEU A 435 1.65 -11.18 22.48
N VAL A 436 0.92 -10.53 21.60
CA VAL A 436 1.44 -9.76 20.49
C VAL A 436 0.95 -8.32 20.60
N THR A 437 1.89 -7.37 20.59
CA THR A 437 1.60 -5.94 20.53
C THR A 437 2.08 -5.39 19.18
N PRO A 438 1.16 -5.04 18.26
CA PRO A 438 1.54 -4.50 16.95
C PRO A 438 2.45 -3.27 17.04
N ARG A 439 3.47 -3.23 16.17
CA ARG A 439 4.45 -2.13 16.03
C ARG A 439 4.58 -1.61 14.61
N ASP A 440 3.83 -2.17 13.65
CA ASP A 440 3.66 -1.52 12.36
C ASP A 440 2.93 -0.17 12.52
N ALA A 441 3.14 0.76 11.58
CA ALA A 441 2.64 2.14 11.72
C ALA A 441 1.11 2.25 11.79
N PHE A 442 0.37 1.20 11.41
CA PHE A 442 -1.08 1.23 11.32
C PHE A 442 -1.76 0.35 12.39
N SER A 443 -1.11 -0.73 12.84
CA SER A 443 -1.64 -1.66 13.85
C SER A 443 -3.01 -2.21 13.46
N ARG A 444 -3.24 -2.47 12.18
CA ARG A 444 -4.56 -2.90 11.65
C ARG A 444 -4.58 -4.34 11.16
N ARG A 445 -3.42 -4.96 11.08
CA ARG A 445 -3.23 -6.22 10.35
C ARG A 445 -2.30 -7.16 11.09
N ALA A 446 -2.66 -8.44 11.10
CA ALA A 446 -1.82 -9.49 11.65
C ALA A 446 -1.91 -10.75 10.80
N TYR A 447 -0.77 -11.30 10.38
CA TYR A 447 -0.67 -12.62 9.78
C TYR A 447 -0.36 -13.65 10.86
N LEU A 448 -1.29 -14.56 11.06
CA LEU A 448 -1.25 -15.63 12.06
C LEU A 448 -0.79 -16.91 11.37
N SER A 449 0.52 -17.15 11.28
CA SER A 449 1.06 -18.31 10.54
C SER A 449 0.48 -19.67 10.98
N PRO A 450 0.23 -19.94 12.29
CA PRO A 450 -0.39 -21.20 12.70
C PRO A 450 -1.76 -21.44 12.05
N LEU A 451 -2.58 -20.39 11.96
CA LEU A 451 -3.89 -20.42 11.31
C LEU A 451 -3.80 -20.28 9.78
N GLY A 452 -2.64 -19.91 9.23
CA GLY A 452 -2.45 -19.59 7.81
C GLY A 452 -3.31 -18.41 7.34
N MET A 453 -3.66 -17.52 8.27
CA MET A 453 -4.73 -16.53 8.11
C MET A 453 -4.21 -15.10 8.32
N MET A 454 -4.66 -14.20 7.48
CA MET A 454 -4.52 -12.76 7.63
C MET A 454 -5.77 -12.17 8.27
N VAL A 455 -5.59 -11.43 9.36
CA VAL A 455 -6.64 -10.64 10.01
C VAL A 455 -6.44 -9.17 9.64
N ILE A 456 -7.51 -8.52 9.19
CA ILE A 456 -7.52 -7.09 8.83
C ILE A 456 -8.66 -6.42 9.59
N VAL A 457 -8.40 -5.31 10.28
CA VAL A 457 -9.41 -4.52 10.99
C VAL A 457 -9.52 -3.15 10.34
N GLU A 458 -10.75 -2.68 10.13
CA GLU A 458 -11.09 -1.32 9.69
C GLU A 458 -12.07 -0.68 10.67
N GLY A 459 -12.11 0.64 10.78
CA GLY A 459 -12.89 1.35 11.81
C GLY A 459 -12.25 1.35 13.21
N ALA A 460 -11.23 0.52 13.42
CA ALA A 460 -10.46 0.41 14.66
C ALA A 460 -9.02 -0.06 14.37
N LYS A 461 -8.17 -0.04 15.41
CA LYS A 461 -6.84 -0.65 15.45
C LYS A 461 -6.80 -1.85 16.39
N ILE A 462 -5.89 -2.78 16.13
CA ILE A 462 -5.51 -3.89 17.01
C ILE A 462 -4.54 -3.34 18.04
N ALA A 463 -4.98 -3.17 19.28
CA ALA A 463 -4.11 -2.75 20.38
C ALA A 463 -3.24 -3.90 20.88
N GLN A 464 -3.82 -5.11 20.92
CA GLN A 464 -3.14 -6.33 21.34
C GLN A 464 -3.83 -7.54 20.70
N LEU A 465 -3.04 -8.60 20.49
CA LEU A 465 -3.49 -9.89 19.97
C LEU A 465 -2.95 -10.97 20.91
N THR A 466 -3.77 -11.97 21.24
CA THR A 466 -3.32 -13.20 21.89
C THR A 466 -3.58 -14.37 20.95
N LEU A 467 -2.57 -15.20 20.68
CA LEU A 467 -2.67 -16.36 19.80
C LEU A 467 -2.33 -17.63 20.58
N HIS A 468 -3.17 -18.65 20.43
CA HIS A 468 -2.97 -20.00 20.98
C HIS A 468 -2.81 -20.97 19.81
N PRO A 469 -1.58 -21.39 19.47
CA PRO A 469 -1.31 -22.22 18.30
C PRO A 469 -2.01 -23.59 18.35
N SER A 470 -1.98 -24.29 19.49
CA SER A 470 -2.57 -25.63 19.64
C SER A 470 -4.09 -25.66 19.41
N SER A 471 -4.80 -24.67 19.93
CA SER A 471 -6.26 -24.54 19.76
C SER A 471 -6.66 -23.77 18.51
N LEU A 472 -5.69 -23.33 17.70
CA LEU A 472 -5.90 -22.49 16.51
C LEU A 472 -6.83 -21.29 16.78
N SER A 473 -6.72 -20.68 17.97
CA SER A 473 -7.60 -19.60 18.39
C SER A 473 -6.83 -18.30 18.63
N ALA A 474 -7.50 -17.17 18.39
CA ALA A 474 -6.93 -15.85 18.57
C ALA A 474 -7.91 -14.91 19.27
N THR A 475 -7.41 -14.03 20.12
CA THR A 475 -8.17 -12.93 20.73
C THR A 475 -7.59 -11.60 20.28
N LEU A 476 -8.42 -10.72 19.73
CA LEU A 476 -8.08 -9.36 19.35
C LEU A 476 -8.63 -8.38 20.38
N MET A 477 -7.80 -7.45 20.84
CA MET A 477 -8.20 -6.29 21.61
C MET A 477 -8.25 -5.09 20.68
N LEU A 478 -9.45 -4.63 20.35
CA LEU A 478 -9.68 -3.54 19.42
C LEU A 478 -9.84 -2.21 20.15
N GLU A 479 -9.25 -1.16 19.59
CA GLU A 479 -9.33 0.21 20.10
C GLU A 479 -9.74 1.16 18.98
N LYS A 480 -10.57 2.15 19.31
CA LYS A 480 -11.00 3.17 18.35
C LYS A 480 -9.83 4.04 17.90
N HIS A 481 -9.89 4.54 16.67
CA HIS A 481 -8.99 5.61 16.23
C HIS A 481 -9.33 6.91 16.97
N LEU A 482 -8.30 7.59 17.49
CA LEU A 482 -8.49 8.83 18.25
C LEU A 482 -9.03 9.97 17.38
N ASN A 483 -8.48 10.15 16.17
CA ASN A 483 -8.80 11.27 15.27
C ASN A 483 -9.93 10.94 14.27
N ALA A 484 -10.49 9.73 14.33
CA ALA A 484 -11.58 9.27 13.49
C ALA A 484 -12.34 8.12 14.17
N PRO A 485 -13.00 8.39 15.31
CA PRO A 485 -13.67 7.34 16.09
C PRO A 485 -14.84 6.75 15.31
N SER A 486 -14.93 5.42 15.30
CA SER A 486 -16.05 4.65 14.75
C SER A 486 -16.83 3.96 15.87
N ALA A 487 -18.13 3.79 15.68
CA ALA A 487 -18.98 2.95 16.52
C ALA A 487 -18.85 1.46 16.18
N GLU A 488 -18.36 1.14 14.99
CA GLU A 488 -18.21 -0.22 14.48
C GLU A 488 -16.83 -0.44 13.88
N ALA A 489 -16.36 -1.68 13.92
CA ALA A 489 -15.21 -2.14 13.17
C ALA A 489 -15.63 -3.22 12.18
N THR A 490 -15.03 -3.21 11.00
CA THR A 490 -15.12 -4.31 10.04
C THR A 490 -13.87 -5.16 10.16
N ILE A 491 -14.04 -6.46 10.38
CA ILE A 491 -12.96 -7.45 10.43
C ILE A 491 -13.03 -8.29 9.16
N PHE A 492 -11.92 -8.36 8.44
CA PHE A 492 -11.74 -9.28 7.33
C PHE A 492 -10.78 -10.38 7.72
N LEU A 493 -11.14 -11.61 7.36
CA LEU A 493 -10.32 -12.79 7.51
C LEU A 493 -10.02 -13.36 6.13
N ASP A 494 -8.74 -13.50 5.82
CA ASP A 494 -8.29 -14.03 4.55
C ASP A 494 -7.36 -15.23 4.77
N VAL A 495 -7.71 -16.38 4.20
CA VAL A 495 -6.94 -17.62 4.32
C VAL A 495 -5.91 -17.65 3.20
N MET A 496 -4.66 -17.35 3.55
CA MET A 496 -3.60 -17.08 2.58
C MET A 496 -2.73 -18.31 2.30
N ARG A 497 -2.53 -19.18 3.31
CA ARG A 497 -1.59 -20.30 3.22
C ARG A 497 -2.05 -21.34 2.20
N LEU A 498 -1.16 -21.68 1.27
CA LEU A 498 -1.37 -22.72 0.25
C LEU A 498 -0.56 -23.98 0.55
N GLU A 499 0.57 -23.87 1.26
CA GLU A 499 1.40 -25.02 1.63
C GLU A 499 0.71 -25.96 2.64
N PRO A 500 1.00 -27.26 2.59
CA PRO A 500 0.60 -28.21 3.61
C PRO A 500 1.20 -27.88 5.01
N PRO A 501 0.44 -28.13 6.11
CA PRO A 501 -0.95 -28.57 6.10
C PRO A 501 -1.88 -27.41 5.69
N PRO A 502 -2.89 -27.66 4.84
CA PRO A 502 -3.84 -26.61 4.47
C PRO A 502 -4.51 -26.05 5.72
N PRO A 503 -4.66 -24.72 5.83
CA PRO A 503 -5.35 -24.12 6.97
C PRO A 503 -6.83 -24.52 7.00
N LEU A 504 -7.45 -24.43 8.18
CA LEU A 504 -8.91 -24.56 8.30
C LEU A 504 -9.58 -23.50 7.41
N PRO A 505 -10.64 -23.86 6.66
CA PRO A 505 -11.39 -22.88 5.88
C PRO A 505 -12.08 -21.88 6.81
N LEU A 506 -12.42 -20.68 6.29
CA LEU A 506 -13.12 -19.65 7.07
C LEU A 506 -14.44 -20.16 7.70
N SER A 507 -15.14 -21.07 7.02
CA SER A 507 -16.35 -21.71 7.55
C SER A 507 -16.11 -22.59 8.77
N GLY A 508 -14.86 -22.93 9.07
CA GLY A 508 -14.44 -23.66 10.24
C GLY A 508 -14.17 -22.76 11.46
N TYR A 509 -14.34 -21.45 11.35
CA TYR A 509 -14.14 -20.51 12.46
C TYR A 509 -15.42 -19.80 12.85
N ARG A 510 -15.53 -19.50 14.15
CA ARG A 510 -16.54 -18.62 14.74
C ARG A 510 -15.85 -17.40 15.32
N LEU A 511 -16.44 -16.24 15.10
CA LEU A 511 -16.05 -15.01 15.77
C LEU A 511 -17.12 -14.68 16.80
N THR A 512 -16.68 -14.28 17.99
CA THR A 512 -17.54 -13.75 19.04
C THR A 512 -16.97 -12.43 19.53
N SER A 513 -17.84 -11.51 19.92
CA SER A 513 -17.43 -10.22 20.48
C SER A 513 -17.96 -10.07 21.90
N SER A 514 -17.16 -9.47 22.76
CA SER A 514 -17.53 -9.13 24.13
C SER A 514 -16.92 -7.77 24.50
N MET A 515 -17.63 -7.02 25.35
CA MET A 515 -17.11 -5.77 25.87
C MET A 515 -16.15 -6.08 27.03
N ALA A 516 -14.90 -5.63 26.95
CA ALA A 516 -13.94 -5.82 28.03
C ALA A 516 -14.22 -4.77 29.12
N ILE A 517 -15.09 -5.10 30.09
CA ILE A 517 -15.31 -4.26 31.28
C ILE A 517 -14.26 -4.64 32.33
N ARG A 518 -13.69 -3.64 33.03
CA ARG A 518 -12.76 -3.84 34.15
C ARG A 518 -13.32 -4.85 35.15
N LYS A 519 -12.47 -5.73 35.69
CA LYS A 519 -12.75 -6.76 36.71
C LYS A 519 -13.57 -6.21 37.90
N ALA A 520 -14.89 -6.24 37.79
CA ALA A 520 -15.90 -6.41 38.84
C ALA A 520 -17.29 -6.28 38.19
N GLU A 521 -18.20 -7.21 38.50
CA GLU A 521 -19.64 -7.22 38.13
C GLU A 521 -20.03 -7.72 36.71
N ILE A 522 -20.21 -9.05 36.64
CA ILE A 522 -21.35 -9.87 36.15
C ILE A 522 -22.18 -9.45 34.90
N GLN A 523 -22.44 -10.49 34.08
CA GLN A 523 -23.55 -10.74 33.13
C GLN A 523 -23.67 -9.94 31.81
N GLY A 524 -23.54 -10.71 30.71
CA GLY A 524 -24.55 -10.70 29.65
C GLY A 524 -24.48 -9.52 28.69
N GLY A 525 -23.67 -9.66 27.65
CA GLY A 525 -23.67 -8.73 26.51
C GLY A 525 -22.85 -9.24 25.33
N GLY A 526 -22.98 -10.53 25.00
CA GLY A 526 -22.46 -11.05 23.73
C GLY A 526 -23.38 -10.60 22.61
N GLY A 527 -22.85 -9.90 21.61
CA GLY A 527 -23.57 -9.56 20.38
C GLY A 527 -23.24 -10.55 19.26
N GLU A 528 -24.25 -10.94 18.48
CA GLU A 528 -24.03 -11.66 17.22
C GLU A 528 -23.27 -10.76 16.22
N ILE A 529 -22.20 -11.30 15.65
CA ILE A 529 -21.45 -10.65 14.58
C ILE A 529 -22.19 -10.86 13.27
N GLN A 530 -22.50 -9.78 12.56
CA GLN A 530 -23.13 -9.88 11.24
C GLN A 530 -22.08 -10.32 10.20
N GLY A 531 -22.28 -11.49 9.60
CA GLY A 531 -21.43 -12.01 8.53
C GLY A 531 -21.85 -11.45 7.17
N GLY A 532 -20.96 -10.72 6.49
CA GLY A 532 -21.21 -10.07 5.20
C GLY A 532 -20.96 -10.94 3.96
N GLY A 533 -20.54 -12.20 4.16
CA GLY A 533 -20.03 -13.07 3.08
C GLY A 533 -18.54 -12.82 2.80
N GLY A 534 -17.84 -13.85 2.30
CA GLY A 534 -16.43 -13.72 1.88
C GLY A 534 -15.42 -13.34 2.98
N GLY A 535 -15.70 -13.64 4.26
CA GLY A 535 -14.80 -13.37 5.38
C GLY A 535 -14.92 -11.98 6.01
N GLU A 536 -15.97 -11.20 5.69
CA GLU A 536 -16.27 -9.91 6.31
C GLU A 536 -17.20 -10.06 7.53
N PHE A 537 -16.86 -9.36 8.62
CA PHE A 537 -17.56 -9.39 9.90
C PHE A 537 -17.68 -7.98 10.49
N ILE A 538 -18.87 -7.58 10.92
CA ILE A 538 -19.08 -6.26 11.56
C ILE A 538 -19.21 -6.44 13.08
N VAL A 539 -18.44 -5.65 13.83
CA VAL A 539 -18.39 -5.67 15.29
C VAL A 539 -18.70 -4.29 15.86
N THR A 540 -19.69 -4.20 16.75
CA THR A 540 -19.94 -2.98 17.52
C THR A 540 -18.85 -2.76 18.56
N LEU A 541 -18.24 -1.58 18.53
CA LEU A 541 -17.16 -1.21 19.44
C LEU A 541 -17.72 -0.67 20.76
N ALA A 542 -17.09 -1.05 21.87
CA ALA A 542 -17.39 -0.53 23.20
C ALA A 542 -17.34 1.01 23.22
N ARG A 543 -18.22 1.64 24.02
CA ARG A 543 -18.23 3.11 24.15
C ARG A 543 -16.91 3.62 24.74
N GLU A 544 -16.43 2.95 25.78
CA GLU A 544 -15.17 3.19 26.47
C GLU A 544 -14.35 1.90 26.56
N GLY A 545 -13.02 2.02 26.60
CA GLY A 545 -12.11 0.89 26.68
C GLY A 545 -11.92 0.13 25.36
N GLN A 546 -11.43 -1.10 25.48
CA GLN A 546 -11.16 -1.98 24.33
C GLN A 546 -12.32 -2.95 24.10
N THR A 547 -12.50 -3.36 22.85
CA THR A 547 -13.48 -4.40 22.47
C THR A 547 -12.73 -5.71 22.26
N ARG A 548 -13.17 -6.77 22.95
CA ARG A 548 -12.56 -8.10 22.83
C ARG A 548 -13.27 -8.90 21.75
N VAL A 549 -12.53 -9.33 20.73
CA VAL A 549 -13.03 -10.21 19.67
C VAL A 549 -12.27 -11.52 19.71
N GLN A 550 -12.98 -12.64 19.74
CA GLN A 550 -12.42 -13.97 19.89
C GLN A 550 -12.73 -14.79 18.63
N LEU A 551 -11.67 -15.27 17.99
CA LEU A 551 -11.65 -16.14 16.83
C LEU A 551 -11.34 -17.57 17.30
N GLU A 552 -12.25 -18.50 17.09
CA GLU A 552 -12.11 -19.89 17.53
C GLU A 552 -12.55 -20.87 16.44
N PRO A 553 -11.92 -22.04 16.33
CA PRO A 553 -12.46 -23.11 15.51
C PRO A 553 -13.86 -23.51 16.00
N ILE A 554 -14.78 -23.73 15.08
CA ILE A 554 -16.04 -24.38 15.39
C ILE A 554 -15.69 -25.84 15.65
N ALA A 555 -15.94 -26.32 16.87
CA ALA A 555 -15.82 -27.73 17.20
C ALA A 555 -16.70 -28.52 16.21
N SER A 556 -16.06 -29.17 15.24
CA SER A 556 -16.73 -30.19 14.46
C SER A 556 -17.05 -31.31 15.45
N GLY A 557 -18.27 -31.83 15.40
CA GLY A 557 -18.64 -33.06 16.09
C GLY A 557 -17.93 -34.28 15.52
N LEU A 558 -16.61 -34.20 15.30
CA LEU A 558 -15.76 -35.34 15.04
C LEU A 558 -15.20 -35.77 16.38
N SER A 559 -15.99 -36.60 17.07
CA SER A 559 -15.46 -37.47 18.10
C SER A 559 -14.30 -38.28 17.50
N ARG A 560 -13.12 -38.13 18.12
CA ARG A 560 -11.94 -39.02 18.16
C ARG A 560 -11.68 -39.96 16.99
#